data_AF-A0A9W6X845-F1
#
_entry.id   AF-A0A9W6X845-F1
#
_cell.length_a   1.000
_cell.length_b   1.000
_cell.length_c   1.000
_cell.angle_alpha   90.00
_cell.angle_beta   90.00
_cell.angle_gamma   90.00
#
_symmetry.space_group_name_H-M   'P 1'
#
loop_
_entity.id
_entity.type
_entity.pdbx_description
1 polymer ?
#
loop_
_entity_poly.entity_id
_entity_poly.type
_entity_poly.pdbx_seq_one_letter_code
_entity_poly.pdbx_strand_id
1 'polypeptide(L)' 'MYRELTISTDVPAPKLNKALKTGKLSLTADQLKGSGSVIHLHPISYEKVIKARKAGRGVRLDITRHEN' A
#
# COMPACT_ATOMS: atom_id res chain seq x y z
N MET A 1 -10.72 12.33 2.19
CA MET A 1 -10.03 12.08 3.47
C MET A 1 -9.17 10.83 3.30
N TYR A 2 -7.85 10.90 3.48
CA TYR A 2 -6.95 9.74 3.31
C TYR A 2 -6.75 9.01 4.65
N ARG A 3 -6.40 7.72 4.59
CA ARG A 3 -6.05 6.90 5.77
C ARG A 3 -4.60 6.44 5.68
N GLU A 4 -3.94 6.46 6.81
CA GLU A 4 -2.55 6.02 6.94
C GLU A 4 -2.48 4.51 7.10
N LEU A 5 -1.56 3.88 6.38
CA LEU A 5 -1.25 2.47 6.52
C LEU A 5 0.26 2.29 6.67
N THR A 6 0.66 1.60 7.74
CA THR A 6 2.03 1.12 7.89
C THR A 6 2.24 -0.17 7.10
N ILE A 7 3.32 -0.20 6.32
CA ILE A 7 3.81 -1.32 5.52
C ILE A 7 5.27 -1.62 5.88
N SER A 8 5.79 -2.75 5.43
CA SER A 8 7.20 -3.13 5.65
C SER A 8 8.18 -2.15 5.00
N THR A 9 9.33 -1.94 5.65
CA THR A 9 10.47 -1.22 5.05
C THR A 9 11.15 -2.01 3.94
N ASP A 10 10.88 -3.31 3.82
CA ASP A 10 11.43 -4.18 2.77
C ASP A 10 10.84 -3.92 1.37
N VAL A 11 9.85 -3.03 1.26
CA VAL A 11 9.22 -2.70 -0.01
C VAL A 11 10.25 -1.98 -0.88
N PRO A 12 10.67 -2.57 -2.02
CA PRO A 12 11.76 -1.99 -2.80
C PRO A 12 11.39 -0.60 -3.32
N ALA A 13 12.28 0.38 -3.18
CA ALA A 13 12.07 1.73 -3.72
C ALA A 13 11.68 1.76 -5.22
N PRO A 14 12.25 0.91 -6.11
CA PRO A 14 11.80 0.85 -7.51
C PRO A 14 10.32 0.48 -7.67
N LYS A 15 9.79 -0.31 -6.75
CA LYS A 15 8.38 -0.73 -6.73
C LYS A 15 7.47 0.43 -6.36
N LEU A 16 7.86 1.23 -5.36
CA LEU A 16 7.17 2.46 -4.99
C LEU A 16 7.22 3.49 -6.13
N ASN A 17 8.39 3.69 -6.74
CA ASN A 17 8.56 4.60 -7.88
C ASN A 17 7.70 4.18 -9.08
N LYS A 18 7.61 2.89 -9.37
CA LYS A 18 6.72 2.37 -10.42
C LYS A 18 5.24 2.60 -10.07
N ALA A 19 4.87 2.43 -8.80
CA ALA A 19 3.51 2.69 -8.36
C ALA A 19 3.14 4.17 -8.51
N LEU A 20 4.06 5.11 -8.23
CA LEU A 20 3.85 6.55 -8.45
C LEU A 20 3.60 6.89 -9.93
N LYS A 21 4.25 6.18 -10.86
CA LYS A 21 4.08 6.37 -12.30
C LYS A 21 2.81 5.71 -12.84
N THR A 22 2.47 4.52 -12.34
CA THR A 22 1.41 3.67 -12.89
C THR A 22 0.08 3.78 -12.14
N GLY A 23 0.08 4.43 -10.98
CA GLY A 23 -1.05 4.45 -10.06
C GLY A 23 -1.37 3.09 -9.45
N LYS A 24 -0.49 2.09 -9.55
CA LYS A 24 -0.77 0.72 -9.09
C LYS A 24 0.33 0.20 -8.19
N LEU A 25 -0.03 -0.14 -6.95
CA LEU A 25 0.87 -0.73 -5.96
C LEU A 25 0.40 -2.14 -5.63
N SER A 26 1.28 -3.13 -5.74
CA SER A 26 0.99 -4.51 -5.30
C SER A 26 1.82 -4.82 -4.07
N LEU A 27 1.22 -5.24 -2.97
CA LEU A 27 1.94 -5.60 -1.74
C LEU A 27 1.75 -7.08 -1.44
N THR A 28 2.81 -7.76 -1.01
CA THR A 28 2.72 -9.14 -0.51
C THR A 28 2.11 -9.17 0.90
N ALA A 29 1.73 -10.34 1.38
CA ALA A 29 1.20 -10.48 2.73
C ALA A 29 2.19 -9.99 3.81
N ASP A 30 3.48 -10.27 3.63
CA ASP A 30 4.53 -9.84 4.56
C ASP A 30 4.74 -8.32 4.51
N GLN A 31 4.71 -7.75 3.30
CA GLN A 31 4.77 -6.29 3.10
C GLN A 31 3.62 -5.56 3.78
N LEU A 32 2.43 -6.18 3.90
CA LEU A 32 1.29 -5.62 4.61
C LEU A 32 1.34 -5.76 6.14
N LYS A 33 2.19 -6.65 6.66
CA LYS A 33 2.33 -6.88 8.10
C LYS A 33 3.41 -5.99 8.72
N GLY A 34 4.36 -5.51 7.93
CA GLY A 34 5.52 -4.76 8.43
C GLY A 34 5.18 -3.41 9.06
N SER A 35 6.09 -2.93 9.92
CA SER A 35 5.90 -1.79 10.81
C SER A 35 6.83 -0.61 10.46
N GLY A 36 7.10 -0.40 9.18
CA GLY A 36 8.20 0.45 8.74
C GLY A 36 7.78 1.77 8.11
N SER A 37 7.22 1.69 6.91
CA SER A 37 6.91 2.85 6.07
C SER A 37 5.42 3.16 6.14
N VAL A 38 5.04 4.44 6.17
CA VAL A 38 3.63 4.85 6.12
C VAL A 38 3.27 5.23 4.69
N ILE A 39 2.13 4.73 4.21
CA ILE A 39 1.52 5.16 2.95
C ILE A 39 0.11 5.70 3.19
N HIS A 40 -0.26 6.76 2.49
CA HIS A 40 -1.60 7.33 2.52
C HIS A 40 -2.47 6.69 1.44
N LEU A 41 -3.60 6.12 1.85
CA LEU A 41 -4.53 5.41 0.97
C LEU A 41 -5.90 6.07 1.00
N HIS A 42 -6.58 6.04 -0.15
CA HIS A 42 -8.00 6.35 -0.21
C HIS A 42 -8.77 5.38 0.71
N PRO A 43 -9.86 5.78 1.40
CA PRO A 43 -10.58 4.92 2.34
C PRO A 43 -11.02 3.58 1.75
N ILE A 44 -11.45 3.58 0.48
CA ILE A 44 -11.82 2.36 -0.25
C ILE A 44 -10.63 1.40 -0.38
N SER A 45 -9.46 1.92 -0.76
CA SER A 45 -8.22 1.13 -0.85
C SER A 45 -7.78 0.64 0.53
N TYR A 46 -7.94 1.46 1.57
CA TYR A 46 -7.61 1.09 2.95
C TYR A 46 -8.40 -0.13 3.44
N GLU A 47 -9.72 -0.16 3.24
CA GLU A 47 -10.54 -1.32 3.64
C GLU A 47 -10.11 -2.61 2.94
N LYS A 48 -9.77 -2.51 1.65
CA LYS A 48 -9.26 -3.64 0.87
C LYS A 48 -7.96 -4.18 1.47
N VAL A 49 -7.06 -3.29 1.88
CA VAL A 49 -5.82 -3.68 2.56
C VAL A 49 -6.10 -4.38 3.89
N ILE A 50 -6.97 -3.82 4.74
CA ILE A 50 -7.26 -4.41 6.05
C ILE A 50 -7.84 -5.82 5.90
N LYS A 51 -8.74 -6.03 4.91
CA LYS A 51 -9.26 -7.37 4.59
C LYS A 51 -8.15 -8.33 4.16
N ALA A 52 -7.25 -7.89 3.27
CA ALA A 52 -6.13 -8.71 2.81
C ALA A 52 -5.14 -9.05 3.94
N ARG A 53 -4.81 -8.08 4.80
CA ARG A 53 -3.94 -8.26 5.97
C ARG A 53 -4.51 -9.29 6.94
N LYS A 54 -5.81 -9.19 7.28
CA LYS A 54 -6.50 -10.15 8.14
C LYS A 54 -6.53 -11.56 7.53
N ALA A 55 -6.67 -11.66 6.21
CA ALA A 55 -6.65 -12.92 5.48
C ALA A 55 -5.25 -13.49 5.24
N GLY A 56 -4.17 -12.77 5.62
CA GLY A 56 -2.80 -13.17 5.34
C GLY A 56 -2.45 -13.22 3.85
N ARG A 57 -3.08 -12.37 3.03
CA ARG A 57 -2.89 -12.33 1.57
C ARG A 57 -2.30 -11.01 1.11
N GLY A 58 -1.61 -11.02 -0.03
CA GLY A 58 -1.21 -9.80 -0.73
C GLY A 58 -2.39 -9.06 -1.36
N VAL A 59 -2.19 -7.81 -1.77
CA VAL A 59 -3.23 -6.95 -2.34
C VAL A 59 -2.68 -6.03 -3.42
N ARG A 60 -3.49 -5.80 -4.46
CA ARG A 60 -3.26 -4.77 -5.47
C ARG A 60 -4.15 -3.56 -5.17
N LEU A 61 -3.51 -2.41 -5.05
CA LEU A 61 -4.09 -1.12 -4.73
C LEU A 61 -3.94 -0.18 -5.91
N ASP A 62 -5.00 0.57 -6.16
CA ASP A 62 -4.92 1.77 -6.96
C ASP A 62 -4.51 2.90 -6.02
N ILE A 63 -3.37 3.51 -6.33
CA ILE A 63 -2.85 4.68 -5.63
C ILE A 63 -2.98 5.87 -6.58
N THR A 64 -3.64 6.92 -6.14
CA THR A 64 -3.63 8.20 -6.83
C THR A 64 -2.33 8.92 -6.48
N ARG A 65 -1.68 9.50 -7.49
CA ARG A 65 -0.61 10.46 -7.25
C ARG A 65 -1.25 11.64 -6.53
N HIS A 66 -0.87 11.88 -5.28
CA HIS A 66 -1.19 13.17 -4.67
C HIS A 66 -0.35 14.19 -5.44
N GLU A 67 -1.01 15.11 -6.13
CA GLU A 67 -0.37 16.38 -6.49
C GLU A 67 -0.11 17.08 -5.15
N ASN A 68 1.18 17.17 -4.79
CA ASN A 68 1.64 18.15 -3.81
C ASN A 68 1.65 19.52 -4.47
#